data_AF-R7LSY0-F1
#
_entry.id   AF-R7LSY0-F1
#
_cell.length_a   1.000
_cell.length_b   1.000
_cell.length_c   1.000
_cell.angle_alpha   90.00
_cell.angle_beta   90.00
_cell.angle_gamma   90.00
#
_symmetry.space_group_name_H-M   'P 1'
#
loop_
_entity.id
_entity.type
_entity.pdbx_description
1 polymer ?
#
loop_
_entity_poly.entity_id
_entity_poly.type
_entity_poly.pdbx_seq_one_letter_code
_entity_poly.pdbx_strand_id
1 'polypeptide(L)'
;MIETNYANIDTNYGKTFTPSSKYYSSIYAREKNQKVNGTNGTDLNFSEQTELINQTTEIQASSLEAKYTYWKKTLEKSDFKNGNYYNILLENQSNYLSYWISSRCTYSNLGCIGFGVRVIDSDILADRSLYNSANVQKSADFSFRPVVTLNSNIKIDTVNSGNGSTSEQAYVIK
;
A
#
# COMPACT_ATOMS: atom_id res chain seq x y z
N MET A 1 -7.18 -8.73 -5.59
CA MET A 1 -8.54 -8.26 -5.94
C MET A 1 -8.93 -8.79 -7.32
N ILE A 2 -10.22 -9.06 -7.53
CA ILE A 2 -10.80 -9.34 -8.84
C ILE A 2 -11.00 -8.03 -9.61
N GLU A 3 -11.50 -6.99 -8.94
CA GLU A 3 -11.59 -5.65 -9.53
C GLU A 3 -10.19 -5.10 -9.81
N THR A 4 -10.02 -4.61 -11.04
CA THR A 4 -8.79 -3.98 -11.55
C THR A 4 -9.03 -2.57 -12.08
N ASN A 5 -10.29 -2.21 -12.35
CA ASN A 5 -10.72 -0.86 -12.69
C ASN A 5 -11.22 -0.13 -11.44
N TYR A 6 -10.29 0.47 -10.70
CA TYR A 6 -10.62 1.18 -9.46
C TYR A 6 -11.41 2.48 -9.67
N ALA A 7 -11.62 2.93 -10.92
CA ALA A 7 -12.55 4.02 -11.22
C ALA A 7 -14.02 3.65 -10.92
N ASN A 8 -14.32 2.35 -10.85
CA ASN A 8 -15.63 1.84 -10.41
C ASN A 8 -15.86 2.04 -8.89
N ILE A 9 -14.78 2.22 -8.11
CA ILE A 9 -14.83 2.42 -6.66
C ILE A 9 -14.74 3.91 -6.34
N ASP A 10 -13.82 4.63 -6.99
CA ASP A 10 -13.64 6.07 -6.85
C ASP A 10 -13.49 6.71 -8.22
N THR A 11 -14.44 7.58 -8.60
CA THR A 11 -14.47 8.19 -9.93
C THR A 11 -13.30 9.16 -10.18
N ASN A 12 -12.51 9.51 -9.17
CA ASN A 12 -11.27 10.27 -9.33
C ASN A 12 -10.07 9.40 -9.65
N TYR A 13 -10.16 8.08 -9.45
CA TYR A 13 -9.07 7.17 -9.74
C TYR A 13 -8.56 7.34 -11.17
N GLY A 14 -7.28 7.60 -11.30
CA GLY A 14 -6.59 7.82 -12.56
C GLY A 14 -6.55 9.26 -13.06
N LYS A 15 -7.30 10.20 -12.47
CA LYS A 15 -7.22 11.63 -12.83
C LYS A 15 -5.93 12.25 -12.32
N THR A 16 -5.46 13.30 -13.00
CA THR A 16 -4.27 14.06 -12.61
C THR A 16 -4.67 15.33 -11.84
N PHE A 17 -3.90 15.67 -10.82
CA PHE A 17 -4.10 16.84 -9.97
C PHE A 17 -2.79 17.61 -9.78
N THR A 18 -2.91 18.93 -9.70
CA THR A 18 -1.79 19.85 -9.43
C THR A 18 -2.06 20.57 -8.11
N PRO A 19 -1.17 20.53 -7.12
CA PRO A 19 -1.39 21.16 -5.82
C PRO A 19 -0.85 22.59 -5.80
N SER A 20 -1.36 23.41 -4.87
CA SER A 20 -0.85 24.76 -4.64
C SER A 20 0.58 24.74 -4.07
N SER A 21 0.77 23.94 -3.01
CA SER A 21 2.08 23.67 -2.41
C SER A 21 2.69 22.39 -2.99
N LYS A 22 4.00 22.39 -3.21
CA LYS A 22 4.70 21.45 -4.11
C LYS A 22 5.80 20.68 -3.41
N TYR A 23 5.65 20.45 -2.11
CA TYR A 23 6.52 19.54 -1.38
C TYR A 23 6.20 18.09 -1.77
N TYR A 24 7.19 17.21 -1.75
CA TYR A 24 7.01 15.82 -2.14
C TYR A 24 8.04 14.92 -1.46
N SER A 25 7.78 13.61 -1.44
CA SER A 25 8.75 12.62 -1.01
C SER A 25 9.65 12.22 -2.19
N SER A 26 10.93 11.96 -1.96
CA SER A 26 11.90 11.62 -3.00
C SER A 26 11.50 10.40 -3.83
N ILE A 27 10.83 9.42 -3.20
CA ILE A 27 10.30 8.23 -3.88
C ILE A 27 9.26 8.57 -4.95
N TYR A 28 8.55 9.69 -4.79
CA TYR A 28 7.53 10.13 -5.72
C TYR A 28 8.11 10.51 -7.08
N ALA A 29 9.26 11.17 -7.10
CA ALA A 29 9.93 11.55 -8.36
C ALA A 29 10.47 10.34 -9.14
N ARG A 30 10.59 9.17 -8.50
CA ARG A 30 11.07 7.93 -9.13
C ARG A 30 9.92 7.07 -9.67
N GLU A 31 8.70 7.27 -9.21
CA GLU A 31 7.55 6.45 -9.59
C GLU A 31 6.99 6.84 -10.96
N LYS A 32 6.79 5.85 -11.83
CA LYS A 32 6.23 6.04 -13.17
C LYS A 32 4.85 6.68 -13.11
N ASN A 33 4.58 7.56 -14.08
CA ASN A 33 3.33 8.33 -14.20
C ASN A 33 3.13 9.43 -13.14
N GLN A 34 4.13 9.69 -12.30
CA GLN A 34 4.19 10.88 -11.46
C GLN A 34 5.12 11.91 -12.11
N LYS A 35 4.77 13.20 -12.02
CA LYS A 35 5.53 14.27 -12.67
C LYS A 35 5.99 15.34 -11.69
N VAL A 36 7.29 15.61 -11.71
CA VAL A 36 7.96 16.64 -10.89
C VAL A 36 8.77 17.53 -11.82
N ASN A 37 8.59 18.85 -11.73
CA ASN A 37 9.28 19.83 -12.58
C ASN A 37 9.17 19.51 -14.09
N GLY A 38 8.00 19.02 -14.53
CA GLY A 38 7.78 18.63 -15.93
C GLY A 38 8.35 17.27 -16.33
N THR A 39 9.08 16.59 -15.44
CA THR A 39 9.75 15.31 -15.72
C THR A 39 8.98 14.15 -15.07
N ASN A 40 8.74 13.08 -15.83
CA ASN A 40 8.12 11.86 -15.30
C ASN A 40 9.16 10.99 -14.60
N GLY A 41 8.76 10.32 -13.51
CA GLY A 41 9.55 9.23 -12.93
C GLY A 41 9.66 8.04 -13.88
N THR A 42 10.79 7.33 -13.83
CA THR A 42 11.11 6.22 -14.75
C THR A 42 11.48 4.91 -14.06
N ASP A 43 11.86 4.96 -12.79
CA ASP A 43 12.61 3.89 -12.14
C ASP A 43 11.70 2.85 -11.48
N LEU A 44 10.62 3.31 -10.85
CA LEU A 44 9.75 2.48 -10.02
C LEU A 44 8.36 2.37 -10.63
N ASN A 45 7.81 1.17 -10.72
CA ASN A 45 6.39 1.00 -10.98
C ASN A 45 5.54 1.44 -9.76
N PHE A 46 4.22 1.50 -9.94
CA PHE A 46 3.31 1.89 -8.86
C PHE A 46 3.50 1.01 -7.61
N SER A 47 3.72 1.65 -6.45
CA SER A 47 4.01 0.98 -5.17
C SER A 47 5.30 0.15 -5.13
N GLU A 48 6.14 0.18 -6.16
CA GLU A 48 7.43 -0.52 -6.16
C GLU A 48 8.44 0.22 -5.28
N GLN A 49 9.29 -0.54 -4.60
CA GLN A 49 10.46 -0.03 -3.90
C GLN A 49 11.49 -1.16 -3.77
N THR A 50 12.63 -1.01 -4.43
CA THR A 50 13.70 -2.02 -4.46
C THR A 50 14.79 -1.75 -3.41
N GLU A 51 14.86 -0.52 -2.90
CA GLU A 51 15.85 -0.09 -1.93
C GLU A 51 15.25 0.93 -0.95
N LEU A 52 15.87 1.07 0.23
CA LEU A 52 15.50 2.11 1.18
C LEU A 52 15.91 3.47 0.62
N ILE A 53 14.93 4.39 0.53
CA ILE A 53 15.20 5.78 0.16
C ILE A 53 15.19 6.63 1.44
N ASN A 54 16.37 6.98 1.92
CA ASN A 54 16.51 7.78 3.14
C ASN A 54 16.54 9.28 2.79
N GLN A 55 15.39 9.94 2.85
CA GLN A 55 15.30 11.39 2.68
C GLN A 55 15.51 12.08 4.04
N THR A 56 16.51 12.95 4.13
CA THR A 56 16.86 13.65 5.38
C THR A 56 16.48 15.14 5.39
N THR A 57 16.06 15.68 4.23
CA THR A 57 15.67 17.09 4.10
C THR A 57 14.35 17.19 3.33
N GLU A 58 13.59 18.25 3.59
CA GLU A 58 12.44 18.59 2.76
C GLU A 58 12.88 18.98 1.34
N ILE A 59 12.02 18.69 0.36
CA ILE A 59 12.24 19.03 -1.04
C ILE A 59 10.96 19.64 -1.61
N GLN A 60 11.11 20.66 -2.44
CA GLN A 60 10.01 21.39 -3.07
C GLN A 60 10.27 21.53 -4.57
N ALA A 61 9.22 21.32 -5.36
CA ALA A 61 9.25 21.42 -6.81
C ALA A 61 8.72 22.78 -7.30
N SER A 62 9.13 23.22 -8.49
CA SER A 62 8.50 24.34 -9.20
C SER A 62 7.15 23.94 -9.80
N SER A 63 7.01 22.67 -10.22
CA SER A 63 5.72 22.06 -10.60
C SER A 63 5.60 20.63 -10.09
N LEU A 64 4.37 20.24 -9.72
CA LEU A 64 4.06 18.92 -9.18
C LEU A 64 2.71 18.47 -9.73
N GLU A 65 2.65 17.29 -10.35
CA GLU A 65 1.39 16.68 -10.78
C GLU A 65 1.33 15.25 -10.24
N ALA A 66 0.19 14.85 -9.67
CA ALA A 66 -0.07 13.48 -9.25
C ALA A 66 -1.27 12.85 -9.92
N LYS A 67 -1.08 11.59 -10.30
CA LYS A 67 -2.19 10.70 -10.61
C LYS A 67 -2.87 10.30 -9.31
N TYR A 68 -4.18 10.42 -9.22
CA TYR A 68 -4.97 9.97 -8.08
C TYR A 68 -5.10 8.46 -8.11
N THR A 69 -4.58 7.81 -7.07
CA THR A 69 -4.52 6.35 -6.96
C THR A 69 -5.18 5.83 -5.67
N TYR A 70 -5.79 6.74 -4.91
CA TYR A 70 -6.62 6.39 -3.77
C TYR A 70 -7.96 5.80 -4.22
N TRP A 71 -8.46 4.90 -3.39
CA TRP A 71 -9.81 4.36 -3.41
C TRP A 71 -10.06 3.71 -2.05
N LYS A 72 -11.30 3.60 -1.62
CA LYS A 72 -11.66 2.98 -0.35
C LYS A 72 -12.76 1.97 -0.58
N LYS A 73 -12.63 0.79 0.00
CA LYS A 73 -13.63 -0.27 -0.13
C LYS A 73 -13.68 -1.14 1.12
N THR A 74 -14.88 -1.44 1.59
CA THR A 74 -15.14 -2.56 2.48
C THR A 74 -14.95 -3.86 1.70
N LEU A 75 -14.01 -4.68 2.15
CA LEU A 75 -13.60 -5.89 1.47
C LEU A 75 -14.54 -7.04 1.80
N GLU A 76 -14.95 -7.76 0.77
CA GLU A 76 -15.75 -8.98 0.89
C GLU A 76 -14.97 -10.19 0.36
N LYS A 77 -15.36 -11.40 0.76
CA LYS A 77 -14.70 -12.63 0.26
C LYS A 77 -14.75 -12.75 -1.26
N SER A 78 -15.83 -12.24 -1.87
CA SER A 78 -16.07 -12.16 -3.32
C SER A 78 -15.06 -11.26 -4.05
N ASP A 79 -14.35 -10.38 -3.35
CA ASP A 79 -13.36 -9.50 -3.96
C ASP A 79 -12.02 -10.17 -4.30
N PHE A 80 -11.81 -11.39 -3.80
CA PHE A 80 -10.56 -12.10 -3.93
C PHE A 80 -10.69 -13.25 -4.93
N LYS A 81 -9.69 -13.39 -5.81
CA LYS A 81 -9.59 -14.54 -6.73
C LYS A 81 -9.58 -15.88 -6.00
N ASN A 82 -9.06 -15.88 -4.76
CA ASN A 82 -9.09 -17.00 -3.84
C ASN A 82 -9.56 -16.48 -2.48
N GLY A 83 -10.67 -17.02 -1.97
CA GLY A 83 -11.24 -16.65 -0.68
C GLY A 83 -10.30 -16.88 0.50
N ASN A 84 -9.27 -17.73 0.37
CA ASN A 84 -8.24 -17.89 1.40
C ASN A 84 -7.43 -16.61 1.63
N TYR A 85 -7.30 -15.72 0.64
CA TYR A 85 -6.66 -14.42 0.85
C TYR A 85 -7.50 -13.50 1.72
N TYR A 86 -8.82 -13.52 1.57
CA TYR A 86 -9.72 -12.83 2.50
C TYR A 86 -9.48 -13.34 3.92
N ASN A 87 -9.43 -14.66 4.09
CA ASN A 87 -9.22 -15.28 5.39
C ASN A 87 -7.86 -14.89 5.99
N ILE A 88 -6.79 -14.96 5.21
CA ILE A 88 -5.45 -14.55 5.66
C ILE A 88 -5.41 -13.07 6.02
N LEU A 89 -6.06 -12.20 5.26
CA LEU A 89 -5.97 -10.75 5.49
C LEU A 89 -6.97 -10.26 6.56
N LEU A 90 -8.14 -10.88 6.68
CA LEU A 90 -9.28 -10.31 7.41
C LEU A 90 -9.94 -11.28 8.40
N GLU A 91 -9.64 -12.57 8.39
CA GLU A 91 -10.16 -13.54 9.38
C GLU A 91 -9.15 -13.63 10.54
N ASN A 92 -9.64 -13.53 11.79
CA ASN A 92 -8.92 -13.23 13.05
C ASN A 92 -8.80 -11.75 13.46
N GLN A 93 -9.83 -10.94 13.21
CA GLN A 93 -9.86 -9.51 13.59
C GLN A 93 -9.84 -9.24 15.11
N SER A 94 -10.06 -10.23 15.97
CA SER A 94 -10.09 -10.03 17.42
C SER A 94 -8.77 -9.57 18.01
N ASN A 95 -7.64 -9.80 17.31
CA ASN A 95 -6.31 -9.47 17.81
C ASN A 95 -5.62 -8.30 17.06
N TYR A 96 -6.05 -7.97 15.84
CA TYR A 96 -5.40 -6.97 14.98
C TYR A 96 -6.42 -6.24 14.10
N LEU A 97 -7.02 -5.18 14.65
CA LEU A 97 -8.05 -4.42 13.96
C LEU A 97 -7.48 -3.61 12.78
N SER A 98 -6.23 -3.17 12.84
CA SER A 98 -5.68 -2.33 11.77
C SER A 98 -4.17 -2.56 11.54
N TYR A 99 -3.75 -2.64 10.28
CA TYR A 99 -2.35 -2.90 9.91
C TYR A 99 -1.96 -2.29 8.56
N TRP A 100 -0.66 -2.04 8.38
CA TRP A 100 -0.07 -1.53 7.15
C TRP A 100 -0.04 -2.59 6.04
N ILE A 101 -0.32 -2.15 4.81
CA ILE A 101 -0.08 -2.91 3.59
C ILE A 101 1.05 -2.22 2.82
N SER A 102 1.98 -3.01 2.29
CA SER A 102 3.08 -2.53 1.45
C SER A 102 2.61 -2.07 0.07
N SER A 103 1.74 -1.07 0.03
CA SER A 103 1.30 -0.37 -1.17
C SER A 103 1.05 1.09 -0.82
N ARG A 104 1.42 1.99 -1.73
CA ARG A 104 1.23 3.45 -1.57
C ARG A 104 0.04 3.92 -2.38
N CYS A 105 -0.45 5.10 -2.05
CA CYS A 105 -1.37 5.82 -2.91
C CYS A 105 -1.24 7.33 -2.75
N THR A 106 -1.89 8.02 -3.67
CA THR A 106 -1.94 9.46 -3.77
C THR A 106 -3.39 9.91 -3.91
N TYR A 107 -3.75 10.96 -3.19
CA TYR A 107 -5.06 11.58 -3.30
C TYR A 107 -4.92 13.10 -3.35
N SER A 108 -5.97 13.77 -3.81
CA SER A 108 -6.09 15.23 -3.78
C SER A 108 -7.14 15.64 -2.75
N ASN A 109 -6.79 16.57 -1.87
CA ASN A 109 -7.74 17.18 -0.94
C ASN A 109 -7.30 18.61 -0.62
N LEU A 110 -8.26 19.56 -0.60
CA LEU A 110 -8.03 20.98 -0.26
C LEU A 110 -6.81 21.62 -0.97
N GLY A 111 -6.66 21.35 -2.27
CA GLY A 111 -5.53 21.90 -3.07
C GLY A 111 -4.16 21.29 -2.75
N CYS A 112 -4.12 20.21 -1.96
CA CYS A 112 -2.91 19.49 -1.61
C CYS A 112 -2.96 18.05 -2.14
N ILE A 113 -1.78 17.47 -2.37
CA ILE A 113 -1.63 16.04 -2.66
C ILE A 113 -1.18 15.34 -1.39
N GLY A 114 -1.91 14.32 -0.97
CA GLY A 114 -1.53 13.44 0.12
C GLY A 114 -0.75 12.24 -0.40
N PHE A 115 0.35 11.91 0.28
CA PHE A 115 1.14 10.70 0.05
C PHE A 115 0.82 9.71 1.17
N GLY A 116 0.11 8.65 0.83
CA GLY A 116 -0.42 7.68 1.77
C GLY A 116 0.14 6.28 1.59
N VAL A 117 0.06 5.51 2.66
CA VAL A 117 0.31 4.06 2.68
C VAL A 117 -1.02 3.37 2.93
N ARG A 118 -1.25 2.26 2.23
CA ARG A 118 -2.47 1.47 2.33
C ARG A 118 -2.56 0.80 3.71
N VAL A 119 -3.77 0.74 4.24
CA VAL A 119 -4.08 0.05 5.50
C VAL A 119 -5.29 -0.84 5.32
N ILE A 120 -5.30 -1.94 6.05
CA ILE A 120 -6.56 -2.55 6.48
C ILE A 120 -6.96 -1.88 7.79
N ASP A 121 -8.20 -1.41 7.84
CA ASP A 121 -8.84 -0.89 9.04
C ASP A 121 -10.16 -1.63 9.23
N SER A 122 -10.16 -2.60 10.15
CA SER A 122 -11.16 -3.67 10.29
C SER A 122 -11.32 -4.47 8.99
N ASP A 123 -12.41 -4.25 8.26
CA ASP A 123 -12.72 -4.87 6.97
C ASP A 123 -12.52 -3.91 5.78
N ILE A 124 -11.99 -2.71 6.03
CA ILE A 124 -11.87 -1.66 5.03
C ILE A 124 -10.43 -1.57 4.52
N LEU A 125 -10.25 -1.68 3.20
CA LEU A 125 -9.03 -1.20 2.56
C LEU A 125 -9.10 0.31 2.38
N ALA A 126 -8.22 1.03 3.07
CA ALA A 126 -8.12 2.48 3.05
C ALA A 126 -6.67 2.93 2.86
N ASP A 127 -6.39 4.18 3.20
CA ASP A 127 -5.03 4.72 3.32
C ASP A 127 -4.86 5.54 4.59
N ARG A 128 -3.60 5.80 4.92
CA ARG A 128 -3.20 6.85 5.85
C ARG A 128 -2.10 7.67 5.19
N SER A 129 -2.37 8.95 4.99
CA SER A 129 -1.37 9.95 4.60
C SER A 129 -0.32 10.07 5.69
N LEU A 130 0.95 9.91 5.31
CA LEU A 130 2.11 10.14 6.19
C LEU A 130 2.77 11.50 5.89
N TYR A 131 2.55 12.01 4.68
CA TYR A 131 3.05 13.30 4.25
C TYR A 131 2.11 13.93 3.23
N ASN A 132 2.20 15.24 3.02
CA ASN A 132 1.46 15.93 1.96
C ASN A 132 2.28 17.04 1.31
N SER A 133 1.74 17.56 0.20
CA SER A 133 2.41 18.59 -0.58
C SER A 133 2.44 19.98 0.06
N ALA A 134 1.79 20.16 1.22
CA ALA A 134 1.86 21.36 2.05
C ALA A 134 2.92 21.28 3.16
N ASN A 135 3.85 20.33 3.08
CA ASN A 135 4.90 20.10 4.07
C ASN A 135 4.36 19.69 5.45
N VAL A 136 3.23 18.98 5.48
CA VAL A 136 2.66 18.47 6.73
C VAL A 136 2.99 17.00 6.87
N GLN A 137 3.73 16.69 7.93
CA GLN A 137 4.01 15.32 8.37
C GLN A 137 2.85 14.82 9.23
N LYS A 138 2.54 13.53 9.10
CA LYS A 138 1.50 12.84 9.87
C LYS A 138 2.07 11.54 10.41
N SER A 139 1.68 11.18 11.63
CA SER A 139 1.99 9.90 12.23
C SER A 139 0.74 9.03 12.28
N ALA A 140 0.95 7.73 12.25
CA ALA A 140 -0.11 6.75 12.41
C ALA A 140 0.48 5.44 12.93
N ASP A 141 -0.13 4.87 13.96
CA ASP A 141 0.39 3.70 14.66
C ASP A 141 -0.36 2.45 14.18
N PHE A 142 0.26 1.72 13.26
CA PHE A 142 -0.26 0.44 12.76
C PHE A 142 0.81 -0.62 12.78
N SER A 143 0.40 -1.86 13.05
CA SER A 143 1.27 -3.02 12.95
C SER A 143 1.59 -3.34 11.49
N PHE A 144 2.74 -3.94 11.22
CA PHE A 144 3.01 -4.57 9.93
C PHE A 144 2.58 -6.03 9.97
N ARG A 145 1.78 -6.46 8.99
CA ARG A 145 1.43 -7.88 8.84
C ARG A 145 2.21 -8.46 7.66
N PRO A 146 3.31 -9.19 7.88
CA PRO A 146 4.03 -9.82 6.80
C PRO A 146 3.16 -10.92 6.17
N VAL A 147 2.98 -10.86 4.85
CA VAL A 147 2.50 -12.02 4.09
C VAL A 147 3.74 -12.78 3.63
N VAL A 148 4.10 -13.83 4.37
CA VAL A 148 5.20 -14.71 3.98
C VAL A 148 4.70 -15.62 2.86
N THR A 149 5.22 -15.42 1.65
CA THR A 149 5.00 -16.34 0.53
C THR A 149 6.19 -17.28 0.45
N LEU A 150 5.94 -18.58 0.54
CA LEU A 150 6.95 -19.60 0.34
C LEU A 150 7.10 -19.88 -1.17
N ASN A 151 8.31 -20.20 -1.63
CA ASN A 151 8.55 -20.55 -3.04
C ASN A 151 7.70 -21.77 -3.45
N SER A 152 7.33 -21.88 -4.72
CA SER A 152 6.46 -22.98 -5.20
C SER A 152 7.06 -24.38 -5.05
N ASN A 153 8.39 -24.47 -4.91
CA ASN A 153 9.10 -25.72 -4.65
C ASN A 153 9.12 -26.11 -3.16
N ILE A 154 8.78 -25.18 -2.25
CA ILE A 154 8.61 -25.47 -0.83
C ILE A 154 7.30 -26.25 -0.66
N LYS A 155 7.42 -27.48 -0.14
CA LYS A 155 6.28 -28.34 0.18
C LYS A 155 6.22 -28.55 1.69
N ILE A 156 5.01 -28.52 2.24
CA ILE A 156 4.80 -28.98 3.62
C ILE A 156 4.94 -30.50 3.63
N ASP A 157 5.74 -31.04 4.55
CA ASP A 157 5.79 -32.48 4.80
C ASP A 157 4.54 -32.93 5.54
N THR A 158 3.45 -33.20 4.81
CA THR A 158 2.18 -33.60 5.42
C THR A 158 2.22 -34.91 6.21
N VAL A 159 3.32 -35.68 6.14
CA VAL A 159 3.48 -36.97 6.85
C VAL A 159 4.15 -36.77 8.21
N ASN A 160 5.17 -35.92 8.31
CA ASN A 160 5.94 -35.71 9.55
C ASN A 160 5.80 -34.29 10.14
N SER A 161 4.87 -33.49 9.63
CA SER A 161 4.68 -32.11 10.06
C SER A 161 3.85 -32.01 11.34
N GLY A 162 4.22 -31.06 12.20
CA GLY A 162 3.34 -30.60 13.28
C GLY A 162 2.17 -29.76 12.75
N ASN A 163 1.32 -29.27 13.66
CA ASN A 163 0.09 -28.53 13.36
C ASN A 163 0.25 -26.99 13.41
N GLY A 164 1.46 -26.51 13.74
CA GLY A 164 1.79 -25.08 13.86
C GLY A 164 1.29 -24.40 15.13
N SER A 165 0.82 -25.13 16.14
CA SER A 165 0.32 -24.54 17.39
C SER A 165 1.43 -24.03 18.33
N THR A 166 2.64 -24.58 18.24
CA THR A 166 3.86 -24.12 18.93
C THR A 166 5.09 -24.21 18.02
N SER A 167 6.23 -23.66 18.45
CA SER A 167 7.51 -23.77 17.73
C SER A 167 7.95 -25.23 17.53
N GLU A 168 7.75 -26.09 18.53
CA GLU A 168 8.11 -27.50 18.51
C GLU A 168 7.15 -28.32 17.63
N GLN A 169 5.94 -27.79 17.41
CA GLN A 169 4.93 -28.35 16.50
C GLN A 169 4.87 -27.60 15.16
N ALA A 170 5.92 -26.89 14.76
CA ALA A 170 5.94 -26.15 13.52
C ALA A 170 5.74 -27.06 12.29
N TYR A 171 5.24 -26.46 11.19
CA TYR A 171 5.12 -27.20 9.95
C TYR A 171 6.51 -27.52 9.39
N VAL A 172 6.74 -28.80 9.07
CA VAL A 172 8.01 -29.24 8.46
C VAL A 172 7.96 -28.95 6.97
N ILE A 173 9.04 -28.40 6.43
CA ILE A 173 9.16 -27.98 5.02
C ILE A 173 10.16 -28.89 4.29
N LYS A 174 9.87 -29.27 3.05
CA LYS A 174 10.71 -30.02 2.11
C LYS A 174 10.93 -29.25 0.81
#